data_AF-A0A2E0YZH1-F1
#
_entry.id   AF-A0A2E0YZH1-F1
#
_cell.length_a   1.000
_cell.length_b   1.000
_cell.length_c   1.000
_cell.angle_alpha   90.00
_cell.angle_beta   90.00
_cell.angle_gamma   90.00
#
_symmetry.space_group_name_H-M   'P 1'
#
loop_
_entity.id
_entity.type
_entity.pdbx_description
1 polymer ?
#
loop_
_entity_poly.entity_id
_entity_poly.type
_entity_poly.pdbx_seq_one_letter_code
_entity_poly.pdbx_strand_id
1 'polypeptide(L)'
;MSRLGAADLADVRCSTAPETFDADLRALLCRQDLDPEAFRYWQADMCSLPRHFFTISHAREAQFRLATTDADDCRRLHVDRRRLRLICTYQGPGTQWLADAQVNRTALAQCAPNDAVLRHGEPSQFEPFWVGLMQGDPGNNGQGLVHRSPPIAGSGQVRVLFCMDC
;
A
#
# COMPACT_ATOMS: atom_id res chain seq x y z
N MET A 1 -21.88 4.09 -4.46
CA MET A 1 -20.94 3.83 -3.36
C MET A 1 -20.84 5.10 -2.53
N SER A 2 -20.99 5.01 -1.21
CA SER A 2 -20.58 6.10 -0.32
C SER A 2 -19.09 6.35 -0.54
N ARG A 3 -18.71 7.62 -0.72
CA ARG A 3 -17.31 8.01 -0.91
C ARG A 3 -16.71 8.22 0.48
N LEU A 4 -15.60 7.55 0.78
CA LEU A 4 -14.90 7.72 2.05
C LEU A 4 -14.16 9.06 2.06
N GLY A 5 -14.29 9.78 3.17
CA GLY A 5 -13.55 10.98 3.52
C GLY A 5 -12.15 10.70 4.06
N ALA A 6 -11.34 11.74 4.22
CA ALA A 6 -9.95 11.61 4.64
C ALA A 6 -9.78 11.02 6.05
N ALA A 7 -10.75 11.25 6.93
CA ALA A 7 -10.68 10.88 8.35
C ALA A 7 -11.51 9.63 8.70
N ASP A 8 -12.12 8.97 7.71
CA ASP A 8 -13.04 7.84 7.96
C ASP A 8 -12.31 6.59 8.45
N LEU A 9 -11.03 6.42 8.09
CA LEU A 9 -10.22 5.25 8.40
C LEU A 9 -8.83 5.67 8.87
N ALA A 10 -8.58 5.58 10.17
CA ALA A 10 -7.25 5.83 10.73
C ALA A 10 -6.25 4.75 10.28
N ASP A 11 -4.98 5.14 10.11
CA ASP A 11 -3.90 4.20 9.73
C ASP A 11 -3.52 3.28 10.89
N VAL A 12 -4.27 2.19 11.03
CA VAL A 12 -4.09 1.15 12.06
C VAL A 12 -3.64 -0.15 11.42
N ARG A 13 -2.52 -0.67 11.90
CA ARG A 13 -2.00 -1.99 11.51
C ARG A 13 -2.64 -3.09 12.36
N CYS A 14 -3.08 -4.15 11.70
CA CYS A 14 -3.71 -5.32 12.31
C CYS A 14 -2.93 -6.57 11.92
N SER A 15 -2.57 -7.39 12.91
CA SER A 15 -2.02 -8.73 12.64
C SER A 15 -3.13 -9.66 12.14
N THR A 16 -2.77 -10.58 11.25
CA THR A 16 -3.72 -11.53 10.67
C THR A 16 -3.03 -12.79 10.16
N ALA A 17 -3.81 -13.85 9.97
CA ALA A 17 -3.43 -15.11 9.35
C ALA A 17 -4.43 -15.47 8.23
N PRO A 18 -4.10 -16.39 7.31
CA PRO A 18 -5.01 -16.80 6.23
C PRO A 18 -6.41 -17.18 6.72
N GLU A 19 -6.50 -17.85 7.87
CA GLU A 19 -7.73 -18.39 8.45
C GLU A 19 -8.53 -17.33 9.24
N THR A 20 -7.90 -16.24 9.65
CA THR A 20 -8.52 -15.21 10.51
C THR A 20 -8.86 -13.92 9.78
N PHE A 21 -8.35 -13.72 8.56
CA PHE A 21 -8.44 -12.45 7.84
C PHE A 21 -9.86 -11.86 7.78
N ASP A 22 -10.87 -12.66 7.43
CA ASP A 22 -12.25 -12.17 7.33
C ASP A 22 -12.77 -11.62 8.66
N ALA A 23 -12.46 -12.29 9.76
CA ALA A 23 -12.84 -11.84 11.10
C ALA A 23 -12.04 -10.57 11.50
N ASP A 24 -10.75 -10.53 11.19
CA ASP A 24 -9.88 -9.40 11.50
C ASP A 24 -10.29 -8.14 10.74
N LEU A 25 -10.65 -8.26 9.46
CA LEU A 25 -11.15 -7.17 8.63
C LEU A 25 -12.48 -6.63 9.15
N ARG A 26 -13.44 -7.50 9.48
CA ARG A 26 -14.70 -7.08 10.10
C ARG A 26 -14.47 -6.37 11.43
N ALA A 27 -13.55 -6.88 12.25
CA ALA A 27 -13.18 -6.25 13.51
C ALA A 27 -12.51 -4.89 13.30
N LEU A 28 -11.70 -4.71 12.25
CA LEU A 28 -11.14 -3.40 11.89
C LEU A 28 -12.24 -2.41 11.48
N LEU A 29 -13.16 -2.81 10.59
CA LEU A 29 -14.24 -1.93 10.14
C LEU A 29 -15.12 -1.48 11.31
N CYS A 30 -15.55 -2.41 12.17
CA CYS A 30 -16.33 -2.07 13.36
C CYS A 30 -15.59 -1.12 14.32
N ARG A 31 -14.27 -1.29 14.50
CA ARG A 31 -13.45 -0.41 15.37
C ARG A 31 -13.26 0.99 14.80
N GLN A 32 -13.48 1.18 13.49
CA GLN A 32 -13.39 2.47 12.79
C GLN A 32 -14.78 3.04 12.52
N ASP A 33 -15.81 2.57 13.24
CA ASP A 33 -17.20 3.01 13.11
C ASP A 33 -17.81 2.85 11.70
N LEU A 34 -17.28 1.91 10.91
CA LEU A 34 -17.84 1.55 9.61
C LEU A 34 -18.70 0.28 9.71
N ASP A 35 -19.94 0.36 9.24
CA ASP A 35 -20.82 -0.81 9.11
C ASP A 35 -20.30 -1.76 8.02
N PRO A 36 -19.85 -2.98 8.36
CA PRO A 36 -19.39 -3.94 7.37
C PRO A 36 -20.47 -4.20 6.28
N GLU A 37 -21.74 -4.32 6.66
CA GLU A 37 -22.79 -4.71 5.71
C GLU A 37 -23.03 -3.65 4.63
N ALA A 38 -22.81 -2.36 4.96
CA ALA A 38 -22.81 -1.26 4.00
C ALA A 38 -21.71 -1.39 2.93
N PHE A 39 -20.62 -2.11 3.23
CA PHE A 39 -19.44 -2.28 2.37
C PHE A 39 -19.21 -3.73 1.91
N ARG A 40 -20.25 -4.57 1.88
CA ARG A 40 -20.12 -6.02 1.60
C ARG A 40 -19.31 -6.39 0.33
N TYR A 41 -19.42 -5.63 -0.75
CA TYR A 41 -18.67 -5.91 -1.99
C TYR A 41 -17.19 -5.53 -1.86
N TRP A 42 -16.90 -4.46 -1.12
CA TRP A 42 -15.53 -4.04 -0.86
C TRP A 42 -14.83 -5.00 0.11
N GLN A 43 -15.55 -5.48 1.12
CA GLN A 43 -15.07 -6.58 1.96
C GLN A 43 -14.78 -7.84 1.15
N ALA A 44 -15.70 -8.26 0.28
CA ALA A 44 -15.52 -9.46 -0.53
C ALA A 44 -14.27 -9.36 -1.43
N ASP A 45 -14.03 -8.17 -2.02
CA ASP A 45 -12.80 -7.89 -2.77
C ASP A 45 -11.56 -8.02 -1.87
N MET A 46 -11.53 -7.31 -0.74
CA MET A 46 -10.40 -7.35 0.21
C MET A 46 -10.14 -8.76 0.75
N CYS A 47 -11.16 -9.59 1.00
CA CYS A 47 -11.03 -10.99 1.42
C CYS A 47 -10.45 -11.92 0.34
N SER A 48 -10.50 -11.52 -0.93
CA SER A 48 -9.93 -12.32 -2.03
C SER A 48 -8.41 -12.16 -2.18
N LEU A 49 -7.86 -11.00 -1.77
CA LEU A 49 -6.46 -10.63 -1.95
C LEU A 49 -5.48 -11.41 -1.04
N PRO A 50 -5.75 -11.63 0.27
CA PRO A 50 -4.88 -12.36 1.19
C PRO A 50 -4.49 -13.74 0.70
N ARG A 51 -5.39 -14.46 0.01
CA ARG A 51 -5.10 -15.80 -0.53
C ARG A 51 -3.87 -15.76 -1.44
N HIS A 52 -3.84 -14.83 -2.38
CA HIS A 52 -2.71 -14.64 -3.28
C HIS A 52 -1.45 -14.20 -2.52
N PHE A 53 -1.60 -13.27 -1.58
CA PHE A 53 -0.49 -12.76 -0.79
C PHE A 53 0.19 -13.87 0.04
N PHE A 54 -0.57 -14.68 0.77
CA PHE A 54 -0.05 -15.77 1.59
C PHE A 54 0.52 -16.91 0.75
N THR A 55 -0.08 -17.22 -0.40
CA THR A 55 0.48 -18.20 -1.35
C THR A 55 1.86 -17.77 -1.87
N ILE A 56 2.02 -16.51 -2.26
CA ILE A 56 3.27 -16.00 -2.85
C ILE A 56 4.33 -15.74 -1.79
N SER A 57 3.94 -15.19 -0.64
CA SER A 57 4.87 -14.90 0.45
C SER A 57 5.29 -16.17 1.22
N HIS A 58 4.46 -17.22 1.25
CA HIS A 58 4.60 -18.33 2.21
C HIS A 58 4.65 -17.87 3.68
N ALA A 59 4.12 -16.68 3.98
CA ALA A 59 4.05 -16.19 5.34
C ALA A 59 2.95 -16.96 6.12
N ARG A 60 3.17 -17.19 7.41
CA ARG A 60 2.14 -17.74 8.31
C ARG A 60 1.24 -16.65 8.88
N GLU A 61 1.81 -15.46 9.05
CA GLU A 61 1.16 -14.28 9.58
C GLU A 61 1.57 -13.06 8.75
N ALA A 62 0.70 -12.06 8.71
CA ALA A 62 0.95 -10.79 8.04
C ALA A 62 0.39 -9.64 8.88
N GLN A 63 0.76 -8.42 8.53
CA GLN A 63 0.06 -7.22 8.99
C GLN A 63 -0.72 -6.63 7.84
N PHE A 64 -1.98 -6.28 8.04
CA PHE A 64 -2.74 -5.49 7.08
C PHE A 64 -3.16 -4.15 7.66
N ARG A 65 -3.53 -3.23 6.79
CA ARG A 65 -4.11 -1.95 7.15
C ARG A 65 -5.06 -1.49 6.06
N LEU A 66 -6.07 -0.74 6.48
CA LEU A 66 -7.00 -0.05 5.62
C LEU A 66 -7.10 1.39 6.13
N ALA A 67 -6.72 2.36 5.30
CA ALA A 67 -6.55 3.74 5.74
C ALA A 67 -7.07 4.74 4.69
N THR A 68 -7.54 5.88 5.19
CA THR A 68 -7.84 7.07 4.39
C THR A 68 -6.87 8.19 4.71
N THR A 69 -6.50 8.98 3.72
CA THR A 69 -5.62 10.15 3.91
C THR A 69 -5.83 11.17 2.78
N ASP A 70 -5.73 12.45 3.11
CA ASP A 70 -5.58 13.57 2.16
C ASP A 70 -4.18 14.20 2.26
N ALA A 71 -3.26 13.57 3.00
CA ALA A 71 -1.90 14.03 3.24
C ALA A 71 -0.87 13.35 2.33
N ASP A 72 0.34 13.94 2.32
CA ASP A 72 1.49 13.42 1.58
C ASP A 72 2.25 12.34 2.38
N ASP A 73 1.70 11.14 2.40
CA ASP A 73 2.35 9.98 3.02
C ASP A 73 3.37 9.36 2.07
N CYS A 74 4.60 9.12 2.54
CA CYS A 74 5.64 8.41 1.76
C CYS A 74 6.00 9.06 0.41
N ARG A 75 6.09 10.40 0.35
CA ARG A 75 6.43 11.16 -0.88
C ARG A 75 7.84 10.92 -1.44
N ARG A 76 8.76 10.38 -0.63
CA ARG A 76 10.13 10.07 -1.05
C ARG A 76 10.17 8.69 -1.70
N LEU A 77 10.89 8.57 -2.81
CA LEU A 77 11.23 7.28 -3.41
C LEU A 77 12.01 6.45 -2.40
N HIS A 78 11.52 5.25 -2.12
CA HIS A 78 12.10 4.35 -1.14
C HIS A 78 11.86 2.89 -1.53
N VAL A 79 12.51 1.99 -0.82
CA VAL A 79 12.18 0.56 -0.77
C VAL A 79 11.60 0.25 0.60
N ASP A 80 10.64 -0.66 0.67
CA ASP A 80 10.13 -1.14 1.95
C ASP A 80 11.19 -1.96 2.69
N ARG A 81 11.24 -1.86 4.01
CA ARG A 81 12.02 -2.78 4.88
C ARG A 81 11.23 -4.04 5.26
N ARG A 82 10.22 -4.38 4.46
CA ARG A 82 9.41 -5.61 4.53
C ARG A 82 9.90 -6.57 3.47
N ARG A 83 9.57 -7.85 3.57
CA ARG A 83 9.92 -8.82 2.53
C ARG A 83 9.02 -8.65 1.31
N LEU A 84 7.72 -8.53 1.53
CA LEU A 84 6.73 -8.37 0.48
C LEU A 84 5.60 -7.46 0.96
N ARG A 85 5.12 -6.59 0.07
CA ARG A 85 3.93 -5.78 0.27
C ARG A 85 2.89 -6.07 -0.81
N LEU A 86 1.66 -6.36 -0.40
CA LEU A 86 0.48 -6.18 -1.27
C LEU A 86 -0.05 -4.76 -1.07
N ILE A 87 -0.41 -4.08 -2.16
CA ILE A 87 -1.02 -2.75 -2.11
C ILE A 87 -2.16 -2.63 -3.12
N CYS A 88 -3.28 -2.05 -2.70
CA CYS A 88 -4.40 -1.70 -3.57
C CYS A 88 -4.93 -0.32 -3.17
N THR A 89 -4.96 0.61 -4.13
CA THR A 89 -5.57 1.93 -3.92
C THR A 89 -6.98 1.93 -4.50
N TYR A 90 -8.01 2.03 -3.66
CA TYR A 90 -9.41 1.99 -4.08
C TYR A 90 -9.95 3.35 -4.51
N GLN A 91 -9.34 4.43 -4.02
CA GLN A 91 -9.71 5.80 -4.34
C GLN A 91 -8.45 6.66 -4.32
N GLY A 92 -8.39 7.66 -5.21
CA GLY A 92 -7.24 8.56 -5.31
C GLY A 92 -6.08 7.97 -6.12
N PRO A 93 -4.99 8.74 -6.31
CA PRO A 93 -3.86 8.31 -7.12
C PRO A 93 -3.07 7.21 -6.41
N GLY A 94 -2.80 6.12 -7.15
CA GLY A 94 -2.09 4.95 -6.66
C GLY A 94 -0.58 5.14 -6.56
N THR A 95 0.09 4.09 -6.07
CA THR A 95 1.55 4.06 -5.89
C THR A 95 2.28 4.33 -7.20
N GLN A 96 3.29 5.19 -7.15
CA GLN A 96 4.26 5.37 -8.22
C GLN A 96 5.47 4.47 -7.99
N TRP A 97 5.97 3.83 -9.05
CA TRP A 97 7.07 2.89 -9.00
C TRP A 97 8.04 3.09 -10.16
N LEU A 98 9.29 2.65 -9.96
CA LEU A 98 10.36 2.72 -10.93
C LEU A 98 10.80 1.32 -11.35
N ALA A 99 10.97 1.10 -12.65
CA ALA A 99 11.73 -0.05 -13.15
C ALA A 99 13.20 0.08 -12.75
N ASP A 100 13.91 -1.04 -12.58
CA ASP A 100 15.28 -1.02 -12.05
C ASP A 100 16.24 -0.15 -12.87
N ALA A 101 16.09 -0.13 -14.20
CA ALA A 101 16.86 0.72 -15.10
C ALA A 101 16.69 2.23 -14.83
N GLN A 102 15.55 2.66 -14.28
CA GLN A 102 15.27 4.06 -13.93
C GLN A 102 15.93 4.46 -12.60
N VAL A 103 16.44 3.52 -11.80
CA VAL A 103 16.85 3.79 -10.42
C VAL A 103 18.34 4.05 -10.29
N ASN A 104 18.71 5.18 -9.70
CA ASN A 104 20.04 5.42 -9.16
C ASN A 104 20.15 4.87 -7.73
N ARG A 105 20.56 3.60 -7.60
CA ARG A 105 20.67 2.89 -6.31
C ARG A 105 21.65 3.55 -5.33
N THR A 106 22.71 4.19 -5.82
CA THR A 106 23.66 4.93 -4.98
C THR A 106 23.00 6.16 -4.37
N ALA A 107 22.29 6.96 -5.18
CA ALA A 107 21.55 8.12 -4.68
C ALA A 107 20.44 7.71 -3.69
N LEU A 108 19.74 6.61 -3.97
CA LEU A 108 18.75 6.04 -3.07
C LEU A 108 19.36 5.66 -1.71
N ALA A 109 20.49 4.95 -1.71
CA ALA A 109 21.18 4.54 -0.48
C ALA A 109 21.70 5.72 0.35
N GLN A 110 21.95 6.87 -0.30
CA GLN A 110 22.36 8.12 0.34
C GLN A 110 21.17 8.98 0.80
N CYS A 111 19.93 8.49 0.67
CA CYS A 111 18.71 9.24 0.97
C CYS A 111 18.62 10.57 0.18
N ALA A 112 19.16 10.59 -1.03
CA ALA A 112 19.14 11.76 -1.91
C ALA A 112 17.70 12.12 -2.34
N PRO A 113 17.46 13.33 -2.86
CA PRO A 113 16.13 13.72 -3.34
C PRO A 113 15.69 12.91 -4.57
N ASN A 114 14.38 12.93 -4.86
CA ASN A 114 13.76 12.06 -5.86
C ASN A 114 14.32 12.23 -7.28
N ASP A 115 14.72 13.44 -7.65
CA ASP A 115 15.34 13.78 -8.95
C ASP A 115 16.72 13.15 -9.13
N ALA A 116 17.49 12.98 -8.05
CA ALA A 116 18.76 12.26 -8.07
C ALA A 116 18.57 10.73 -8.12
N VAL A 117 17.46 10.22 -7.57
CA VAL A 117 17.10 8.79 -7.59
C VAL A 117 16.57 8.37 -8.95
N LEU A 118 15.78 9.20 -9.62
CA LEU A 118 15.21 8.94 -10.94
C LEU A 118 16.23 9.29 -12.03
N ARG A 119 16.80 8.28 -12.68
CA ARG A 119 17.81 8.48 -13.75
C ARG A 119 17.22 9.08 -15.02
N HIS A 120 16.02 8.66 -15.40
CA HIS A 120 15.37 9.06 -16.65
C HIS A 120 13.87 8.72 -16.67
N GLY A 121 13.14 9.38 -17.57
CA GLY A 121 11.71 9.18 -17.75
C GLY A 121 10.89 9.66 -16.55
N GLU A 122 9.70 9.11 -16.41
CA GLU A 122 8.78 9.39 -15.30
C GLU A 122 8.43 8.09 -14.55
N PRO A 123 8.04 8.17 -13.27
CA PRO A 123 7.52 7.01 -12.57
C PRO A 123 6.26 6.45 -13.24
N SER A 124 6.18 5.13 -13.33
CA SER A 124 4.92 4.44 -13.61
C SER A 124 3.99 4.58 -12.42
N GLN A 125 2.67 4.57 -12.64
CA GLN A 125 1.68 4.68 -11.56
C GLN A 125 0.67 3.54 -11.65
N PHE A 126 0.32 2.97 -10.50
CA PHE A 126 -0.84 2.08 -10.41
C PHE A 126 -2.14 2.89 -10.55
N GLU A 127 -3.03 2.40 -11.40
CA GLU A 127 -4.39 2.91 -11.47
C GLU A 127 -5.20 2.43 -10.25
N PRO A 128 -6.29 3.14 -9.88
CA PRO A 128 -7.21 2.65 -8.87
C PRO A 128 -7.65 1.21 -9.17
N PHE A 129 -7.82 0.41 -8.11
CA PHE A 129 -8.16 -1.01 -8.14
C PHE A 129 -7.08 -1.96 -8.69
N TRP A 130 -5.93 -1.46 -9.14
CA TRP A 130 -4.80 -2.34 -9.42
C TRP A 130 -4.24 -2.90 -8.12
N VAL A 131 -3.89 -4.18 -8.14
CA VAL A 131 -3.24 -4.89 -7.04
C VAL A 131 -1.77 -5.07 -7.36
N GLY A 132 -0.90 -4.42 -6.58
CA GLY A 132 0.55 -4.55 -6.69
C GLY A 132 1.09 -5.51 -5.63
N LEU A 133 1.94 -6.44 -6.05
CA LEU A 133 2.82 -7.21 -5.16
C LEU A 133 4.25 -6.70 -5.33
N MET A 134 4.76 -6.04 -4.29
CA MET A 134 6.00 -5.30 -4.32
C MET A 134 7.05 -5.98 -3.45
N GLN A 135 8.16 -6.37 -4.05
CA GLN A 135 9.31 -6.88 -3.33
C GLN A 135 9.95 -5.75 -2.52
N GLY A 136 10.15 -5.96 -1.22
CA GLY A 136 10.92 -5.05 -0.38
C GLY A 136 12.38 -5.49 -0.25
N ASP A 137 13.08 -4.91 0.71
CA ASP A 137 14.52 -5.12 0.92
C ASP A 137 14.88 -5.12 2.41
N PRO A 138 14.49 -6.16 3.17
CA PRO A 138 14.71 -6.21 4.61
C PRO A 138 16.20 -6.27 4.97
N GLY A 139 17.02 -6.83 4.08
CA GLY A 139 18.47 -6.93 4.22
C GLY A 139 19.26 -5.73 3.71
N ASN A 140 18.59 -4.72 3.12
CA ASN A 140 19.25 -3.57 2.48
C ASN A 140 20.29 -3.98 1.41
N ASN A 141 19.93 -4.98 0.61
CA ASN A 141 20.75 -5.55 -0.46
C ASN A 141 20.59 -4.82 -1.80
N GLY A 142 19.74 -3.79 -1.86
CA GLY A 142 19.47 -3.00 -3.07
C GLY A 142 18.47 -3.63 -4.04
N GLN A 143 17.69 -4.63 -3.60
CA GLN A 143 16.85 -5.45 -4.49
C GLN A 143 15.35 -5.12 -4.45
N GLY A 144 14.93 -4.18 -3.60
CA GLY A 144 13.51 -3.82 -3.46
C GLY A 144 13.00 -2.96 -4.63
N LEU A 145 11.69 -3.03 -4.88
CA LEU A 145 10.99 -2.14 -5.80
C LEU A 145 11.01 -0.71 -5.26
N VAL A 146 11.58 0.22 -6.02
CA VAL A 146 11.59 1.62 -5.64
C VAL A 146 10.24 2.24 -5.96
N HIS A 147 9.60 2.82 -4.94
CA HIS A 147 8.26 3.36 -5.06
C HIS A 147 8.03 4.56 -4.12
N ARG A 148 6.92 5.26 -4.34
CA ARG A 148 6.41 6.36 -3.49
C ARG A 148 4.90 6.47 -3.63
N SER A 149 4.25 7.19 -2.72
CA SER A 149 2.91 7.72 -3.00
C SER A 149 3.05 9.10 -3.66
N PRO A 150 2.33 9.39 -4.76
CA PRO A 150 2.30 10.75 -5.31
C PRO A 150 1.63 11.71 -4.32
N PRO A 151 2.07 12.99 -4.29
CA PRO A 151 1.51 13.99 -3.39
C PRO A 151 0.03 14.28 -3.71
N ILE A 152 -0.77 14.45 -2.68
CA ILE A 152 -2.21 14.79 -2.74
C ILE A 152 -2.61 15.90 -1.77
N ALA A 153 -1.72 16.34 -0.89
CA ALA A 153 -2.01 17.40 0.06
C ALA A 153 -2.48 18.67 -0.64
N GLY A 154 -3.64 19.19 -0.22
CA GLY A 154 -4.25 20.39 -0.80
C GLY A 154 -4.90 20.20 -2.18
N SER A 155 -4.93 18.99 -2.74
CA SER A 155 -5.59 18.74 -4.04
C SER A 155 -7.10 18.50 -3.94
N GLY A 156 -7.62 18.34 -2.72
CA GLY A 156 -9.01 17.92 -2.47
C GLY A 156 -9.28 16.44 -2.77
N GLN A 157 -8.24 15.65 -3.06
CA GLN A 157 -8.34 14.20 -3.23
C GLN A 157 -8.19 13.48 -1.88
N VAL A 158 -8.87 12.34 -1.77
CA VAL A 158 -8.70 11.40 -0.66
C VAL A 158 -8.22 10.08 -1.23
N ARG A 159 -7.18 9.51 -0.62
CA ARG A 159 -6.68 8.18 -0.92
C ARG A 159 -7.30 7.17 0.03
N VAL A 160 -7.88 6.09 -0.51
CA VAL A 160 -8.32 4.91 0.24
C VAL A 160 -7.38 3.77 -0.11
N LEU A 161 -6.65 3.25 0.87
CA LEU A 161 -5.54 2.34 0.66
C LEU A 161 -5.69 1.08 1.51
N PHE A 162 -5.59 -0.08 0.87
CA PHE A 162 -5.38 -1.36 1.54
C PHE A 162 -3.95 -1.83 1.32
N CYS A 163 -3.30 -2.29 2.39
CA CYS A 163 -1.98 -2.91 2.31
C CYS A 163 -1.90 -4.17 3.15
N MET A 164 -1.07 -5.12 2.72
CA MET A 164 -0.58 -6.23 3.54
C MET A 164 0.95 -6.29 3.48
N ASP A 165 1.60 -6.57 4.60
CA ASP A 165 3.06 -6.67 4.75
C ASP A 165 3.43 -7.96 5.48
N CYS A 166 4.55 -8.58 5.08
CA CYS A 166 5.24 -9.66 5.82
C CYS A 166 6.76 -9.43 5.84
#